data_AF-A0A4S2L445-F1
#
_entry.id   AF-A0A4S2L445-F1
#
_cell.length_a   1.000
_cell.length_b   1.000
_cell.length_c   1.000
_cell.angle_alpha   90.00
_cell.angle_beta   90.00
_cell.angle_gamma   90.00
#
_symmetry.space_group_name_H-M   'P 1'
#
loop_
_entity.id
_entity.type
_entity.pdbx_description
1 polymer ?
#
loop_
_entity_poly.entity_id
_entity_poly.type
_entity_poly.pdbx_seq_one_letter_code
_entity_poly.pdbx_strand_id
1 'polypeptide(L)'
;MICGARFILVVEKDAVFQKLLSENFYGTFKPCLLITAKGYPDLRTRCLLSLINRQHPSLPILGLFDADPHGLGVFCTYKYGTRNPTMKGTDLRPVKIGQMKLIGLLPTELMSFQLQKSELIALNKSDRALLYGIQKRWYFKGDPDLVTQTKALLDCGFKAEIEVLDHISPQFLCQEYLSLKLRSMGIFPLE
;
A
#
# COMPACT_ATOMS: atom_id res chain seq x y z
N MET A 1 23.31 11.68 10.53
CA MET A 1 23.06 11.27 9.14
C MET A 1 21.81 11.99 8.65
N ILE A 2 21.91 12.71 7.55
CA ILE A 2 20.74 13.36 6.91
C ILE A 2 20.19 12.35 5.91
N CYS A 3 18.92 11.96 6.04
CA CYS A 3 18.24 11.20 5.00
C CYS A 3 17.69 12.19 3.96
N GLY A 4 18.20 12.13 2.73
CA GLY A 4 17.79 13.03 1.65
C GLY A 4 16.49 12.64 0.96
N ALA A 5 15.87 11.50 1.31
CA ALA A 5 14.63 11.04 0.70
C ALA A 5 13.43 11.89 1.19
N ARG A 6 12.49 12.20 0.29
CA ARG A 6 11.22 12.89 0.60
C ARG A 6 10.15 11.93 1.10
N PHE A 7 10.21 10.67 0.68
CA PHE A 7 9.30 9.60 1.08
C PHE A 7 9.89 8.22 0.75
N ILE A 8 9.26 7.18 1.30
CA ILE A 8 9.48 5.77 0.94
C ILE A 8 8.20 5.22 0.34
N LEU A 9 8.28 4.61 -0.83
CA LEU A 9 7.20 3.85 -1.46
C LEU A 9 7.49 2.36 -1.30
N VAL A 10 6.57 1.66 -0.64
CA VAL A 10 6.59 0.21 -0.46
C VAL A 10 5.56 -0.39 -1.41
N VAL A 11 6.00 -1.23 -2.35
CA VAL A 11 5.15 -1.89 -3.33
C VAL A 11 5.08 -3.39 -3.08
N GLU A 12 3.91 -3.99 -3.30
CA GLU A 12 3.69 -5.43 -3.07
C GLU A 12 4.53 -6.32 -3.99
N LYS A 13 4.27 -6.23 -5.30
CA LYS A 13 4.72 -7.17 -6.32
C LYS A 13 6.02 -6.70 -6.98
N ASP A 14 6.87 -7.65 -7.38
CA ASP A 14 8.09 -7.35 -8.17
C ASP A 14 7.71 -6.79 -9.56
N ALA A 15 6.64 -7.27 -10.18
CA ALA A 15 6.17 -6.76 -11.47
C ALA A 15 5.85 -5.26 -11.43
N VAL A 16 5.12 -4.81 -10.41
CA VAL A 16 4.80 -3.39 -10.20
C VAL A 16 6.06 -2.58 -9.91
N PHE A 17 6.98 -3.13 -9.12
CA PHE A 17 8.29 -2.51 -8.88
C PHE A 17 9.07 -2.28 -10.19
N GLN A 18 9.23 -3.33 -11.00
CA GLN A 18 9.95 -3.24 -12.28
C GLN A 18 9.27 -2.27 -13.25
N LYS A 19 7.94 -2.28 -13.29
CA LYS A 19 7.16 -1.37 -14.12
C LYS A 19 7.39 0.09 -13.75
N LEU A 20 7.32 0.45 -12.47
CA LEU A 20 7.64 1.81 -12.02
C LEU A 20 9.05 2.24 -12.47
N LEU A 21 10.03 1.35 -12.37
CA LEU A 21 11.38 1.63 -12.87
C LEU A 21 11.40 1.88 -14.39
N SER A 22 10.69 1.06 -15.18
CA SER A 22 10.58 1.26 -16.63
C SER A 22 9.87 2.55 -17.02
N GLU A 23 8.98 3.07 -16.17
CA GLU A 23 8.25 4.33 -16.37
C GLU A 23 9.02 5.56 -15.86
N ASN A 24 10.34 5.44 -15.65
CA ASN A 24 11.22 6.51 -15.18
C ASN A 24 10.80 7.11 -13.83
N PHE A 25 10.35 6.27 -12.89
CA PHE A 25 9.93 6.69 -11.54
C PHE A 25 10.92 7.63 -10.85
N TYR A 26 12.22 7.33 -10.92
CA TYR A 26 13.25 8.20 -10.31
C TYR A 26 13.51 9.49 -11.07
N GLY A 27 13.17 9.58 -12.35
CA GLY A 27 13.17 10.85 -13.08
C GLY A 27 12.16 11.84 -12.49
N THR A 28 10.99 11.33 -12.11
CA THR A 28 9.87 12.14 -11.60
C THR A 28 9.91 12.36 -10.09
N PHE A 29 10.25 11.34 -9.30
CA PHE A 29 10.02 11.35 -7.85
C PHE A 29 11.28 11.41 -6.98
N LYS A 30 12.48 11.56 -7.56
CA LYS A 30 13.68 11.71 -6.73
C LYS A 30 13.65 13.03 -5.95
N PRO A 31 14.25 13.07 -4.74
CA PRO A 31 14.84 11.96 -4.01
C PRO A 31 13.80 11.15 -3.21
N CYS A 32 13.80 9.82 -3.34
CA CYS A 32 12.90 8.90 -2.64
C CYS A 32 13.50 7.48 -2.57
N LEU A 33 12.89 6.61 -1.76
CA LEU A 33 13.21 5.17 -1.73
C LEU A 33 12.04 4.36 -2.27
N LEU A 34 12.33 3.41 -3.16
CA LEU A 34 11.37 2.42 -3.64
C LEU A 34 11.77 1.06 -3.06
N ILE A 35 10.85 0.38 -2.38
CA ILE A 35 11.10 -0.88 -1.68
C ILE A 35 10.02 -1.89 -2.04
N THR A 36 10.41 -3.16 -2.24
CA THR A 36 9.47 -4.28 -2.39
C THR A 36 9.93 -5.48 -1.56
N ALA A 37 8.98 -6.22 -1.01
CA ALA A 37 9.22 -7.53 -0.42
C ALA A 37 8.96 -8.69 -1.41
N LYS A 38 8.64 -8.37 -2.67
CA LYS A 38 8.25 -9.33 -3.72
C LYS A 38 7.07 -10.21 -3.30
N GLY A 39 6.05 -9.60 -2.71
CA GLY A 39 4.85 -10.23 -2.18
C GLY A 39 4.64 -9.93 -0.71
N TYR A 40 4.44 -10.98 0.09
CA TYR A 40 4.07 -10.82 1.50
C TYR A 40 5.19 -10.16 2.34
N PRO A 41 4.87 -9.32 3.34
CA PRO A 41 5.87 -8.56 4.11
C PRO A 41 6.83 -9.45 4.90
N ASP A 42 8.03 -9.69 4.37
CA ASP A 42 9.05 -10.48 5.06
C ASP A 42 9.60 -9.75 6.30
N LEU A 43 10.25 -10.49 7.19
CA LEU A 43 10.77 -9.94 8.44
C LEU A 43 11.90 -8.92 8.20
N ARG A 44 12.80 -9.16 7.23
CA ARG A 44 13.97 -8.30 6.99
C ARG A 44 13.55 -6.95 6.44
N THR A 45 12.64 -6.95 5.46
CA THR A 45 12.08 -5.71 4.90
C THR A 45 11.36 -4.90 5.96
N ARG A 46 10.55 -5.54 6.81
CA ARG A 46 9.90 -4.86 7.94
C ARG A 46 10.89 -4.33 8.96
N CYS A 47 11.94 -5.07 9.28
CA CYS A 47 13.02 -4.60 10.17
C CYS A 47 13.70 -3.37 9.61
N LEU A 48 14.08 -3.38 8.33
CA LEU A 48 14.68 -2.24 7.65
C LEU A 48 13.76 -1.01 7.72
N LEU A 49 12.50 -1.15 7.32
CA LEU A 49 11.54 -0.05 7.36
C LEU A 49 11.32 0.46 8.79
N SER A 50 11.24 -0.42 9.78
CA SER A 50 11.09 -0.03 11.20
C SER A 50 12.31 0.72 11.73
N LEU A 51 13.52 0.32 11.32
CA LEU A 51 14.75 1.03 11.65
C LEU A 51 14.76 2.44 11.04
N ILE A 52 14.42 2.56 9.75
CA ILE A 52 14.32 3.86 9.06
C ILE A 52 13.26 4.72 9.74
N ASN A 53 12.09 4.16 10.04
CA ASN A 53 10.99 4.85 10.72
C ASN A 53 11.41 5.40 12.08
N ARG A 54 12.20 4.65 12.84
CA ARG A 54 12.71 5.07 14.15
C ARG A 54 13.77 6.17 14.04
N GLN A 55 14.60 6.13 12.99
CA GLN A 55 15.65 7.12 12.76
C GLN A 55 15.14 8.41 12.09
N HIS A 56 14.08 8.30 11.28
CA HIS A 56 13.49 9.40 10.52
C HIS A 56 11.95 9.39 10.67
N PRO A 57 11.41 9.79 11.84
CA PRO A 57 9.98 9.70 12.12
C PRO A 57 9.12 10.62 11.25
N SER A 58 9.71 11.69 10.69
CA SER A 58 9.02 12.60 9.78
C SER A 58 8.98 12.10 8.33
N LEU A 59 9.75 11.06 7.98
CA LEU A 59 9.80 10.52 6.63
C LEU A 59 8.52 9.71 6.35
N PRO A 60 7.68 10.11 5.38
CA PRO A 60 6.48 9.36 5.03
C PRO A 60 6.84 7.99 4.46
N ILE A 61 6.18 6.94 4.97
CA ILE A 61 6.26 5.59 4.42
C ILE A 61 4.89 5.25 3.85
N LEU A 62 4.85 5.02 2.55
CA LEU A 62 3.63 4.89 1.77
C LEU A 62 3.54 3.46 1.22
N GLY A 63 2.40 2.82 1.41
CA GLY A 63 2.12 1.48 0.93
C GLY A 63 1.25 1.50 -0.32
N LEU A 64 1.72 0.84 -1.38
CA LEU A 64 1.03 0.65 -2.64
C LEU A 64 0.76 -0.85 -2.85
N PHE A 65 -0.49 -1.26 -2.66
CA PHE A 65 -0.97 -2.64 -2.64
C PHE A 65 -2.22 -2.77 -3.53
N ASP A 66 -2.66 -4.00 -3.80
CA ASP A 66 -3.87 -4.19 -4.60
C ASP A 66 -5.14 -3.76 -3.84
N ALA A 67 -6.18 -3.37 -4.58
CA ALA A 67 -7.49 -3.01 -4.03
C ALA A 67 -8.30 -4.28 -3.75
N ASP A 68 -7.80 -5.09 -2.83
CA ASP A 68 -8.41 -6.35 -2.46
C ASP A 68 -8.21 -6.66 -0.96
N PRO A 69 -8.85 -7.72 -0.44
CA PRO A 69 -8.68 -8.11 0.96
C PRO A 69 -7.24 -8.47 1.32
N HIS A 70 -6.47 -9.07 0.39
CA HIS A 70 -5.10 -9.49 0.62
C HIS A 70 -4.16 -8.27 0.74
N GLY A 71 -4.27 -7.29 -0.14
CA GLY A 71 -3.56 -6.01 -0.10
C GLY A 71 -3.83 -5.25 1.18
N LEU A 72 -5.09 -5.19 1.66
CA LEU A 72 -5.40 -4.66 3.00
C LEU A 72 -4.75 -5.48 4.12
N GLY A 73 -4.65 -6.80 3.96
CA GLY A 73 -3.93 -7.70 4.85
C GLY A 73 -2.43 -7.42 4.91
N VAL A 74 -1.79 -7.20 3.76
CA VAL A 74 -0.38 -6.83 3.60
C VAL A 74 -0.12 -5.48 4.27
N PHE A 75 -0.93 -4.46 3.96
CA PHE A 75 -0.89 -3.15 4.62
C PHE A 75 -0.97 -3.27 6.14
N CYS A 76 -1.96 -4.04 6.63
CA CYS A 76 -2.12 -4.32 8.05
C CYS A 76 -0.87 -4.94 8.68
N THR A 77 -0.24 -5.90 8.01
CA THR A 77 0.96 -6.57 8.51
C THR A 77 2.17 -5.62 8.60
N TYR A 78 2.31 -4.69 7.65
CA TYR A 78 3.31 -3.62 7.77
C TYR A 78 2.98 -2.66 8.92
N LYS A 79 1.75 -2.12 8.96
CA LYS A 79 1.37 -1.05 9.88
C LYS A 79 1.26 -1.50 11.34
N TYR A 80 0.71 -2.69 11.58
CA TYR A 80 0.41 -3.20 12.92
C TYR A 80 1.27 -4.39 13.35
N GLY A 81 2.05 -4.94 12.42
CA GLY A 81 2.80 -6.17 12.64
C GLY A 81 1.97 -7.43 12.40
N THR A 82 2.64 -8.57 12.45
CA THR A 82 2.03 -9.89 12.24
C THR A 82 1.69 -10.57 13.56
N ARG A 83 0.63 -11.39 13.55
CA ARG A 83 0.31 -12.31 14.64
C ARG A 83 1.11 -13.61 14.57
N ASN A 84 1.78 -13.88 13.44
CA ASN A 84 2.57 -15.09 13.27
C ASN A 84 3.81 -15.05 14.20
N PRO A 85 3.93 -15.97 15.17
CA PRO A 85 5.06 -15.97 16.12
C PRO A 85 6.42 -16.20 15.45
N THR A 86 6.48 -16.86 14.29
CA THR A 86 7.75 -17.10 13.56
C THR A 86 8.25 -15.87 12.79
N MET A 87 7.45 -14.82 12.69
CA MET A 87 7.76 -13.58 11.99
C MET A 87 7.90 -12.39 12.95
N LYS A 88 8.31 -12.65 14.19
CA LYS A 88 8.59 -11.65 15.23
C LYS A 88 10.05 -11.21 15.16
N GLY A 89 10.34 -10.01 15.66
CA GLY A 89 11.71 -9.51 15.81
C GLY A 89 12.50 -10.31 16.85
N THR A 90 13.79 -9.99 16.98
CA THR A 90 14.72 -10.61 17.94
C THR A 90 14.29 -10.44 19.40
N ASP A 91 13.43 -9.47 19.68
CA ASP A 91 12.84 -9.17 21.00
C ASP A 91 11.42 -9.77 21.17
N LEU A 92 10.99 -10.66 20.27
CA LEU A 92 9.64 -11.23 20.19
C LEU A 92 8.52 -10.19 20.00
N ARG A 93 8.86 -8.94 19.67
CA ARG A 93 7.86 -7.90 19.40
C ARG A 93 7.48 -7.93 17.91
N PRO A 94 6.20 -7.64 17.60
CA PRO A 94 5.79 -7.43 16.21
C PRO A 94 6.52 -6.23 15.63
N VAL A 95 7.27 -6.44 14.54
CA VAL A 95 7.88 -5.35 13.79
C VAL A 95 6.78 -4.63 13.02
N LYS A 96 6.59 -3.34 13.33
CA LYS A 96 5.51 -2.51 12.81
C LYS A 96 6.03 -1.15 12.32
N ILE A 97 5.35 -0.60 11.33
CA ILE A 97 5.58 0.73 10.76
C ILE A 97 4.32 1.56 11.01
N GLY A 98 4.16 2.06 12.25
CA GLY A 98 2.88 2.62 12.71
C GLY A 98 2.38 3.82 11.89
N GLN A 99 3.29 4.59 11.29
CA GLN A 99 2.96 5.75 10.45
C GLN A 99 2.79 5.42 8.96
N MET A 100 2.83 4.13 8.57
CA MET A 100 2.59 3.75 7.18
C MET A 100 1.19 4.19 6.74
N LYS A 101 1.12 4.86 5.59
CA LYS A 101 -0.13 5.26 4.96
C LYS A 101 -0.41 4.38 3.74
N LEU A 102 -1.64 3.88 3.62
CA LEU A 102 -2.10 3.21 2.41
C LEU A 102 -2.38 4.29 1.36
N ILE A 103 -1.72 4.23 0.21
CA ILE A 103 -1.92 5.25 -0.82
C ILE A 103 -2.65 4.73 -2.04
N GLY A 104 -2.61 3.43 -2.34
CA GLY A 104 -3.30 2.90 -3.50
C GLY A 104 -3.00 1.42 -3.70
N LEU A 105 -3.65 0.74 -4.63
CA LEU A 105 -4.93 1.09 -5.24
C LEU A 105 -6.01 1.12 -4.13
N LEU A 106 -6.73 2.23 -3.96
CA LEU A 106 -7.71 2.33 -2.87
C LEU A 106 -9.05 1.75 -3.31
N PRO A 107 -9.66 0.83 -2.53
CA PRO A 107 -11.01 0.36 -2.80
C PRO A 107 -12.07 1.45 -3.00
N THR A 108 -11.96 2.58 -2.30
CA THR A 108 -12.85 3.74 -2.48
C THR A 108 -12.76 4.38 -3.87
N GLU A 109 -11.67 4.16 -4.59
CA GLU A 109 -11.42 4.79 -5.89
C GLU A 109 -11.90 3.92 -7.05
N LEU A 110 -12.14 2.62 -6.82
CA LEU A 110 -12.48 1.67 -7.89
C LEU A 110 -13.67 2.12 -8.74
N MET A 111 -14.71 2.69 -8.11
CA MET A 111 -15.91 3.17 -8.80
C MET A 111 -15.76 4.57 -9.41
N SER A 112 -14.67 5.27 -9.09
CA SER A 112 -14.37 6.60 -9.65
C SER A 112 -13.56 6.53 -10.94
N PHE A 113 -12.84 5.42 -11.16
CA PHE A 113 -12.18 5.16 -12.43
C PHE A 113 -13.23 4.77 -13.48
N GLN A 114 -12.99 5.15 -14.73
CA GLN A 114 -13.82 4.77 -15.88
C GLN A 114 -13.57 3.31 -16.31
N LEU A 115 -13.47 2.40 -15.33
CA LEU A 115 -13.25 0.97 -15.55
C LEU A 115 -14.58 0.28 -15.85
N GLN A 116 -14.55 -0.65 -16.80
CA GLN A 116 -15.65 -1.56 -17.05
C GLN A 116 -15.72 -2.61 -15.94
N LYS A 117 -16.94 -3.04 -15.59
CA LYS A 117 -17.13 -4.10 -14.57
C LYS A 117 -16.44 -5.42 -14.92
N SER A 118 -16.18 -5.68 -16.20
CA SER A 118 -15.42 -6.84 -16.70
C SER A 118 -13.94 -6.79 -16.30
N GLU A 119 -13.40 -5.61 -15.98
CA GLU A 119 -12.01 -5.40 -15.56
C GLU A 119 -11.86 -5.56 -14.04
N LEU A 120 -12.98 -5.64 -13.31
CA LEU A 120 -13.02 -5.84 -11.88
C LEU A 120 -13.34 -7.30 -11.55
N ILE A 121 -12.82 -7.78 -10.43
CA ILE A 121 -13.03 -9.15 -9.97
C ILE A 121 -14.08 -9.13 -8.86
N ALA A 122 -15.15 -9.91 -9.00
CA ALA A 122 -16.16 -10.02 -7.95
C ALA A 122 -15.59 -10.67 -6.68
N LEU A 123 -15.94 -10.14 -5.50
CA LEU A 123 -15.54 -10.74 -4.22
C LEU A 123 -16.18 -12.10 -4.03
N ASN A 124 -15.36 -13.10 -3.72
CA ASN A 124 -15.82 -14.44 -3.38
C ASN A 124 -16.07 -14.60 -1.86
N LYS A 125 -16.48 -15.80 -1.43
CA LYS A 125 -16.76 -16.09 0.00
C LYS A 125 -15.51 -15.96 0.88
N SER A 126 -14.34 -16.38 0.37
CA SER A 126 -13.06 -16.30 1.08
C SER A 126 -12.63 -14.84 1.28
N ASP A 127 -12.77 -14.03 0.24
CA ASP A 127 -12.51 -12.58 0.28
C ASP A 127 -13.31 -11.90 1.40
N ARG A 128 -14.63 -12.15 1.44
CA ARG A 128 -15.51 -11.62 2.49
C ARG A 128 -15.11 -12.11 3.88
N ALA A 129 -14.78 -13.39 4.02
CA ALA A 129 -14.31 -13.95 5.29
C ALA A 129 -13.04 -13.24 5.79
N LEU A 130 -12.10 -12.92 4.89
CA LEU A 130 -10.88 -12.20 5.23
C LEU A 130 -11.18 -10.76 5.66
N LEU A 131 -12.08 -10.06 4.96
CA LEU A 131 -12.54 -8.71 5.34
C LEU A 131 -13.20 -8.71 6.73
N TYR A 132 -14.09 -9.65 7.02
CA TYR A 132 -14.66 -9.80 8.36
C TYR A 132 -13.60 -10.15 9.41
N GLY A 133 -12.56 -10.91 9.03
CA GLY A 133 -11.40 -11.17 9.87
C GLY A 133 -10.61 -9.90 10.20
N ILE A 134 -10.44 -8.99 9.24
CA ILE A 134 -9.81 -7.67 9.44
C ILE A 134 -10.64 -6.83 10.42
N GLN A 135 -11.97 -6.80 10.28
CA GLN A 135 -12.85 -6.01 11.15
C GLN A 135 -12.78 -6.41 12.64
N LYS A 136 -12.44 -7.67 12.92
CA LYS A 136 -12.29 -8.20 14.28
C LYS A 136 -10.93 -7.86 14.92
N ARG A 137 -10.01 -7.21 14.21
CA ARG A 137 -8.67 -6.90 14.74
C ARG A 137 -8.74 -5.69 15.68
N TRP A 138 -7.91 -5.71 16.73
CA TRP A 138 -7.95 -4.73 17.82
C TRP A 138 -7.78 -3.28 17.36
N TYR A 139 -7.00 -3.06 16.29
CA TYR A 139 -6.71 -1.73 15.76
C TYR A 139 -7.76 -1.22 14.77
N PHE A 140 -8.69 -2.07 14.32
CA PHE A 140 -9.58 -1.75 13.20
C PHE A 140 -10.40 -0.48 13.45
N LYS A 141 -11.07 -0.39 14.60
CA LYS A 141 -11.90 0.77 14.96
C LYS A 141 -11.09 2.08 15.14
N GLY A 142 -9.78 1.97 15.35
CA GLY A 142 -8.89 3.11 15.54
C GLY A 142 -8.20 3.59 14.25
N ASP A 143 -8.45 2.95 13.11
CA ASP A 143 -7.90 3.33 11.80
C ASP A 143 -9.02 3.66 10.81
N PRO A 144 -9.44 4.95 10.71
CA PRO A 144 -10.51 5.37 9.83
C PRO A 144 -10.28 5.01 8.36
N ASP A 145 -9.03 5.07 7.90
CA ASP A 145 -8.69 4.72 6.52
C ASP A 145 -8.97 3.24 6.27
N LEU A 146 -8.48 2.37 7.15
CA LEU A 146 -8.72 0.92 7.05
C LEU A 146 -10.21 0.59 7.11
N VAL A 147 -10.96 1.23 8.00
CA VAL A 147 -12.42 1.06 8.11
C VAL A 147 -13.10 1.43 6.80
N THR A 148 -12.74 2.58 6.24
CA THR A 148 -13.31 3.11 5.01
C THR A 148 -13.03 2.19 3.83
N GLN A 149 -11.78 1.77 3.65
CA GLN A 149 -11.40 0.89 2.55
C GLN A 149 -12.01 -0.51 2.68
N THR A 150 -12.10 -1.05 3.89
CA THR A 150 -12.73 -2.36 4.14
C THR A 150 -14.23 -2.33 3.83
N LYS A 151 -14.93 -1.23 4.20
CA LYS A 151 -16.35 -1.04 3.87
C LYS A 151 -16.55 -0.88 2.37
N ALA A 152 -15.72 -0.07 1.72
CA ALA A 152 -15.79 0.13 0.27
C ALA A 152 -15.72 -1.19 -0.51
N LEU A 153 -14.82 -2.11 -0.15
CA LEU A 153 -14.77 -3.45 -0.75
C LEU A 153 -16.07 -4.23 -0.54
N LEU A 154 -16.61 -4.23 0.68
CA LEU A 154 -17.84 -4.98 1.00
C LEU A 154 -19.06 -4.42 0.29
N ASP A 155 -19.17 -3.09 0.23
CA ASP A 155 -20.30 -2.36 -0.34
C ASP A 155 -20.29 -2.46 -1.87
N CYS A 156 -19.13 -2.29 -2.49
CA CYS A 156 -19.00 -2.35 -3.94
C CYS A 156 -19.03 -3.81 -4.45
N GLY A 157 -18.55 -4.76 -3.65
CA GLY A 157 -18.54 -6.18 -3.99
C GLY A 157 -17.49 -6.59 -5.03
N PHE A 158 -16.55 -5.70 -5.35
CA PHE A 158 -15.48 -5.92 -6.31
C PHE A 158 -14.09 -5.68 -5.69
N LYS A 159 -13.08 -6.31 -6.28
CA LYS A 159 -11.66 -6.08 -6.04
C LYS A 159 -10.93 -5.86 -7.36
N ALA A 160 -9.76 -5.26 -7.30
CA ALA A 160 -8.90 -5.08 -8.47
C ALA A 160 -7.43 -5.17 -8.11
N GLU A 161 -6.64 -5.72 -9.03
CA GLU A 161 -5.19 -5.63 -9.00
C GLU A 161 -4.74 -4.25 -9.52
N ILE A 162 -3.59 -3.77 -9.09
CA ILE A 162 -3.11 -2.44 -9.48
C ILE A 162 -2.86 -2.30 -10.99
N GLU A 163 -2.60 -3.43 -11.66
CA GLU A 163 -2.41 -3.54 -13.10
C GLU A 163 -3.66 -3.10 -13.89
N VAL A 164 -4.85 -3.07 -13.27
CA VAL A 164 -6.09 -2.56 -13.90
C VAL A 164 -5.94 -1.11 -14.38
N LEU A 165 -5.05 -0.34 -13.76
CA LEU A 165 -4.77 1.04 -14.15
C LEU A 165 -4.19 1.17 -15.56
N ASP A 166 -3.60 0.10 -16.12
CA ASP A 166 -3.03 0.11 -17.46
C ASP A 166 -4.08 0.15 -18.56
N HIS A 167 -5.30 -0.26 -18.24
CA HIS A 167 -6.42 -0.17 -19.17
C HIS A 167 -6.87 1.28 -19.37
N ILE A 168 -6.59 2.17 -18.42
CA ILE A 168 -6.85 3.61 -18.55
C ILE A 168 -5.77 4.24 -19.45
N SER A 169 -4.51 4.04 -19.11
CA SER A 169 -3.35 4.45 -19.91
C SER A 169 -2.11 3.67 -19.47
N PRO A 170 -1.20 3.26 -20.39
CA PRO A 170 -0.04 2.44 -20.06
C PRO A 170 0.92 3.01 -19.00
N GLN A 171 0.94 4.33 -18.80
CA GLN A 171 1.76 4.99 -17.76
C GLN A 171 0.91 5.67 -16.67
N PHE A 172 -0.38 5.33 -16.58
CA PHE A 172 -1.31 5.96 -15.65
C PHE A 172 -0.86 5.84 -14.19
N LEU A 173 -0.32 4.66 -13.82
CA LEU A 173 0.15 4.40 -12.46
C LEU A 173 1.22 5.41 -12.02
N CYS A 174 2.30 5.56 -12.79
CA CYS A 174 3.40 6.44 -12.41
C CYS A 174 3.08 7.91 -12.69
N GLN A 175 2.62 8.24 -13.90
CA GLN A 175 2.53 9.62 -14.36
C GLN A 175 1.33 10.37 -13.80
N GLU A 176 0.21 9.70 -13.57
CA GLU A 176 -1.03 10.33 -13.11
C GLU A 176 -1.35 9.94 -11.66
N TYR A 177 -1.55 8.66 -11.40
CA TYR A 177 -2.07 8.18 -10.11
C TYR A 177 -1.14 8.50 -8.93
N LEU A 178 0.14 8.10 -9.02
CA LEU A 178 1.12 8.42 -7.99
C LEU A 178 1.42 9.92 -7.92
N SER A 179 1.56 10.59 -9.05
CA SER A 179 1.81 12.04 -9.11
C SER A 179 0.73 12.84 -8.37
N LEU A 180 -0.55 12.57 -8.65
CA LEU A 180 -1.68 13.26 -8.02
C LEU A 180 -1.71 13.01 -6.50
N LYS A 181 -1.46 11.77 -6.06
CA LYS A 181 -1.46 11.43 -4.63
C LYS A 181 -0.30 12.06 -3.88
N LEU A 182 0.91 12.01 -4.44
CA LEU A 182 2.07 12.57 -3.78
C LEU A 182 2.00 14.10 -3.71
N ARG A 183 1.43 14.76 -4.73
CA ARG A 183 1.13 16.19 -4.72
C ARG A 183 0.06 16.56 -3.69
N SER A 184 -1.06 15.81 -3.63
CA SER A 184 -2.13 16.09 -2.65
C SER A 184 -1.67 15.89 -1.19
N MET A 185 -0.68 15.05 -0.97
CA MET A 185 -0.02 14.88 0.33
C MET A 185 1.06 15.95 0.64
N GLY A 186 1.29 16.90 -0.27
CA GLY A 186 2.33 17.93 -0.12
C GLY A 186 3.75 17.41 -0.19
N ILE A 187 3.97 16.18 -0.69
CA ILE A 187 5.31 15.59 -0.81
C ILE A 187 6.06 16.27 -1.95
N PHE A 188 5.38 16.66 -3.02
CA PHE A 188 5.90 17.51 -4.09
C PHE A 188 5.06 18.80 -4.20
N PRO A 189 5.67 19.95 -4.50
CA PRO A 189 4.92 21.18 -4.75
C PRO A 189 3.99 21.00 -5.95
N LEU A 190 2.81 21.63 -5.89
CA LEU A 190 1.98 21.88 -7.07
C LEU A 190 2.71 22.94 -7.89
N GLU A 191 3.03 22.63 -9.14
CA GLU A 191 3.52 23.61 -10.12
C GLU A 191 2.43 24.64 -10.45
#